data_AF-A0A957XUU2-F1
#
_entry.id   AF-A0A957XUU2-F1
#
_cell.length_a   1.000
_cell.length_b   1.000
_cell.length_c   1.000
_cell.angle_alpha   90.00
_cell.angle_beta   90.00
_cell.angle_gamma   90.00
#
_symmetry.space_group_name_H-M   'P 1'
#
loop_
_entity.id
_entity.type
_entity.pdbx_description
1 polymer ?
#
loop_
_entity_poly.entity_id
_entity_poly.type
_entity_poly.pdbx_seq_one_letter_code
_entity_poly.pdbx_strand_id
1 'polypeptide(L)'
;MDEEAVFRALADPSRRRLLDLLFERDGRTLTELEAELPMTRFGVMKHLRVLEEAGLIATRKVGREKLHYLNPVPIQLISDRWINKYAAVRASALADLKTVLEGENKMSTDSKPSLVHQIIIKAPQQRVWEAITTPEFTSRYYYGSTLKTDLTVGSPFTYHKPNGALIIEG
;
A
#
# COMPACT_ATOMS: atom_id res chain seq x y z
N MET A 1 5.29 -23.09 -6.17
CA MET A 1 5.48 -22.25 -4.97
C MET A 1 4.23 -22.39 -4.12
N ASP A 2 4.39 -22.66 -2.83
CA ASP A 2 3.25 -22.79 -1.92
C ASP A 2 2.85 -21.41 -1.38
N GLU A 3 1.79 -20.83 -1.94
CA GLU A 3 1.27 -19.53 -1.51
C GLU A 3 0.80 -19.55 -0.06
N GLU A 4 0.27 -20.67 0.41
CA GLU A 4 -0.19 -20.80 1.79
C GLU A 4 1.00 -20.73 2.76
N ALA A 5 2.12 -21.35 2.41
CA ALA A 5 3.36 -21.22 3.18
C ALA A 5 3.83 -19.75 3.27
N VAL A 6 3.76 -19.00 2.16
CA VAL A 6 4.12 -17.57 2.15
C VAL A 6 3.18 -16.75 3.03
N PHE A 7 1.87 -16.93 2.92
CA PHE A 7 0.91 -16.21 3.77
C PHE A 7 1.07 -16.55 5.26
N ARG A 8 1.21 -17.84 5.59
CA ARG A 8 1.48 -18.27 6.97
C ARG A 8 2.79 -17.70 7.48
N ALA A 9 3.82 -17.61 6.65
CA ALA A 9 5.08 -16.98 7.01
C ALA A 9 4.90 -15.46 7.26
N LEU A 10 4.18 -14.75 6.41
CA LEU A 10 3.97 -13.30 6.56
C LEU A 10 3.00 -12.91 7.69
N ALA A 11 2.18 -13.84 8.19
CA ALA A 11 1.20 -13.56 9.25
C ALA A 11 1.84 -13.11 10.58
N ASP A 12 3.09 -13.49 10.85
CA ASP A 12 3.78 -13.19 12.11
C ASP A 12 4.56 -11.87 12.03
N PRO A 13 4.40 -10.97 13.02
CA PRO A 13 5.07 -9.67 13.01
C PRO A 13 6.60 -9.78 13.13
N SER A 14 7.13 -10.77 13.83
CA SER A 14 8.58 -10.98 13.98
C SER A 14 9.21 -11.41 12.67
N ARG A 15 8.51 -12.25 11.90
CA ARG A 15 8.94 -12.65 10.55
C ARG A 15 8.92 -11.48 9.58
N ARG A 16 7.89 -10.63 9.62
CA ARG A 16 7.87 -9.38 8.83
C ARG A 16 9.02 -8.46 9.23
N ARG A 17 9.29 -8.28 10.53
CA ARG A 17 10.43 -7.47 10.98
C ARG A 17 11.78 -8.01 10.50
N LEU A 18 11.98 -9.34 10.49
CA LEU A 18 13.20 -9.94 9.92
C LEU A 18 13.35 -9.65 8.43
N LEU A 19 12.26 -9.70 7.65
CA LEU A 19 12.28 -9.32 6.24
C LEU A 19 12.57 -7.83 6.05
N ASP A 20 12.01 -6.96 6.89
CA ASP A 20 12.31 -5.51 6.86
C ASP A 20 13.79 -5.24 7.16
N LEU A 21 14.38 -5.92 8.14
CA LEU A 21 15.81 -5.81 8.46
C LEU A 21 16.69 -6.26 7.29
N LEU A 22 16.32 -7.35 6.60
CA LEU A 22 17.03 -7.82 5.42
C LEU A 22 16.82 -6.91 4.20
N PHE A 23 15.66 -6.26 4.10
CA PHE A 23 15.42 -5.22 3.11
C PHE A 23 16.29 -3.98 3.35
N GLU A 24 16.41 -3.53 4.61
CA GLU A 24 17.26 -2.39 5.00
C GLU A 24 18.73 -2.66 4.69
N ARG A 25 19.21 -3.88 4.99
CA ARG A 25 20.57 -4.32 4.66
C ARG A 25 20.60 -5.83 4.54
N ASP A 26 20.95 -6.29 3.34
CA ASP A 26 20.96 -7.71 3.03
C ASP A 26 22.23 -8.42 3.52
N GLY A 27 22.25 -9.75 3.48
CA GLY A 27 23.44 -10.54 3.81
C GLY A 27 23.84 -10.46 5.28
N ARG A 28 22.88 -10.47 6.21
CA ARG A 28 23.13 -10.41 7.65
C ARG A 28 23.36 -11.79 8.27
N THR A 29 24.21 -11.86 9.30
CA THR A 29 24.41 -13.07 10.10
C THR A 29 23.23 -13.31 11.05
N LEU A 30 23.13 -14.53 11.59
CA LEU A 30 22.17 -14.84 12.65
C LEU A 30 22.35 -13.94 13.90
N THR A 31 23.61 -13.66 14.28
CA THR A 31 23.90 -12.86 15.48
C THR A 31 23.46 -11.40 15.30
N GLU A 32 23.61 -10.85 14.09
CA GLU A 32 23.12 -9.50 13.78
C GLU A 32 21.59 -9.42 13.80
N LEU A 33 20.90 -10.43 13.25
CA LEU A 33 19.43 -10.47 13.26
C LEU A 33 18.86 -10.73 14.66
N GLU A 34 19.55 -11.53 15.47
CA GLU A 34 19.19 -11.79 16.86
C GLU A 34 19.22 -10.53 17.72
N ALA A 35 20.22 -9.66 17.52
CA ALA A 35 20.36 -8.43 18.30
C ALA A 35 19.19 -7.44 18.12
N GLU A 36 18.43 -7.56 17.03
CA GLU A 36 17.36 -6.62 16.64
C GLU A 36 15.96 -7.04 17.10
N LEU A 37 15.81 -8.23 17.70
CA LEU A 37 14.52 -8.75 18.14
C LEU A 37 14.54 -9.07 19.65
N PRO A 38 13.46 -8.75 20.40
CA PRO A 38 13.37 -9.05 21.83
C PRO A 38 13.01 -10.53 22.07
N MET A 39 13.81 -11.46 21.56
CA MET A 39 13.61 -12.90 21.71
C MET A 39 14.94 -13.68 21.71
N THR A 40 14.87 -14.97 22.01
CA THR A 40 16.07 -15.83 22.04
C THR A 40 16.59 -16.13 20.63
N ARG A 41 17.90 -16.41 20.53
CA ARG A 41 18.53 -16.97 19.33
C ARG A 41 17.72 -18.09 18.68
N PHE A 42 17.22 -19.03 19.50
CA PHE A 42 16.46 -20.17 19.03
C PHE A 42 15.12 -19.74 18.40
N GLY A 43 14.45 -18.72 18.97
CA GLY A 43 13.26 -18.11 18.40
C GLY A 43 13.53 -17.52 17.01
N VAL A 44 14.62 -16.76 16.88
CA VAL A 44 15.04 -16.18 15.59
C VAL A 44 15.37 -17.27 14.58
N MET A 45 16.11 -18.32 14.97
CA MET A 45 16.40 -19.47 14.10
C MET A 45 15.14 -20.16 13.60
N LYS A 46 14.14 -20.34 14.48
CA LYS A 46 12.85 -20.94 14.09
C LYS A 46 12.13 -20.07 13.06
N HIS A 47 12.13 -18.75 13.24
CA HIS A 47 11.53 -17.82 12.29
C HIS A 47 12.26 -17.81 10.95
N LEU A 48 13.59 -17.76 10.95
CA LEU A 48 14.41 -17.81 9.73
C LEU A 48 14.19 -19.12 8.97
N ARG A 49 14.06 -20.25 9.67
CA ARG A 49 13.73 -21.53 9.03
C ARG A 49 12.38 -21.49 8.32
N VAL A 50 11.34 -20.95 8.96
CA VAL A 50 10.02 -20.80 8.32
C VAL A 50 10.09 -19.88 7.10
N LEU A 51 10.86 -18.79 7.18
CA LEU A 51 11.07 -17.89 6.04
C LEU A 51 11.84 -18.57 4.89
N GLU A 52 12.86 -19.38 5.20
CA GLU A 52 13.66 -20.13 4.24
C GLU A 52 12.80 -21.22 3.56
N GLU A 53 11.99 -21.96 4.33
CA GLU A 53 11.04 -22.95 3.81
C GLU A 53 9.95 -22.32 2.93
N ALA A 54 9.49 -21.10 3.25
CA ALA A 54 8.57 -20.33 2.41
C ALA A 54 9.27 -19.66 1.21
N GLY A 55 10.59 -19.78 1.09
CA GLY A 55 11.39 -19.17 0.05
C GLY A 55 11.49 -17.64 0.13
N LEU A 56 11.09 -17.02 1.24
CA LEU A 56 11.13 -15.57 1.48
C LEU A 56 12.54 -15.07 1.83
N ILE A 57 13.44 -15.98 2.21
CA ILE A 57 14.86 -15.70 2.34
C ILE A 57 15.68 -16.78 1.64
N ALA A 58 16.87 -16.42 1.20
CA ALA A 58 17.91 -17.35 0.77
C ALA A 58 19.09 -17.28 1.76
N THR A 59 19.90 -18.33 1.81
CA THR A 59 21.07 -18.33 2.69
C THR A 59 22.33 -18.69 1.93
N ARG A 60 23.45 -18.06 2.30
CA ARG A 60 24.76 -18.31 1.69
C ARG A 60 25.81 -18.42 2.78
N LYS A 61 26.67 -19.43 2.67
CA LYS A 61 27.82 -19.58 3.55
C LYS A 61 29.01 -18.80 2.97
N VAL A 62 29.59 -17.90 3.77
CA VAL A 62 30.81 -17.15 3.43
C VAL A 62 31.82 -17.39 4.54
N GLY A 63 32.87 -18.16 4.23
CA GLY A 63 33.82 -18.62 5.23
C GLY A 63 33.13 -19.44 6.33
N ARG A 64 33.16 -18.92 7.57
CA ARG A 64 32.52 -19.55 8.74
C ARG A 64 31.11 -19.04 9.03
N GLU A 65 30.66 -18.00 8.32
CA GLU A 65 29.39 -17.35 8.59
C GLU A 65 28.29 -17.82 7.64
N LYS A 66 27.06 -17.95 8.16
CA LYS A 66 25.84 -18.12 7.37
C LYS A 66 25.15 -16.77 7.27
N LEU A 67 25.11 -16.22 6.06
CA LEU A 67 24.46 -14.95 5.74
C LEU A 67 23.05 -15.23 5.19
N HIS A 68 22.11 -14.38 5.58
CA HIS A 68 20.70 -14.47 5.18
C HIS A 68 20.39 -13.32 4.24
N TYR A 69 19.68 -13.64 3.16
CA TYR A 69 19.34 -12.71 2.11
C TYR A 69 17.84 -12.65 1.90
N LEU A 70 17.28 -11.47 1.69
CA LEU A 70 15.87 -11.31 1.30
C LEU A 70 15.66 -11.94 -0.09
N ASN A 71 14.61 -12.76 -0.22
CA ASN A 71 14.12 -13.19 -1.52
C ASN A 71 12.72 -12.60 -1.75
N PRO A 72 12.59 -11.50 -2.52
CA PRO A 72 11.29 -10.86 -2.74
C PRO A 72 10.43 -11.57 -3.79
N VAL A 73 10.95 -12.57 -4.51
CA VAL A 73 10.25 -13.24 -5.62
C VAL A 73 8.89 -13.81 -5.22
N PRO A 74 8.72 -14.52 -4.08
CA PRO A 74 7.40 -15.02 -3.69
C PRO A 74 6.37 -13.92 -3.45
N ILE A 75 6.79 -12.79 -2.89
CA ILE A 75 5.91 -11.64 -2.65
C ILE A 75 5.46 -11.04 -3.98
N GLN A 76 6.40 -10.88 -4.93
CA GLN A 76 6.09 -10.34 -6.25
C GLN A 76 5.08 -11.22 -7.00
N LEU A 77 5.26 -12.54 -6.98
CA LEU A 77 4.34 -13.47 -7.66
C LEU A 77 2.92 -13.42 -7.08
N ILE A 78 2.78 -13.31 -5.76
CA ILE A 78 1.48 -13.10 -5.11
C ILE A 78 0.87 -11.76 -5.51
N SER A 79 1.69 -10.71 -5.57
CA SER A 79 1.26 -9.39 -5.99
C SER A 79 0.70 -9.40 -7.41
N ASP A 80 1.42 -10.01 -8.35
CA ASP A 80 1.03 -10.09 -9.76
C ASP A 80 -0.25 -10.92 -9.96
N ARG A 81 -0.35 -12.06 -9.27
CA ARG A 81 -1.52 -12.93 -9.38
C ARG A 81 -2.78 -12.30 -8.78
N TRP A 82 -2.66 -11.66 -7.62
CA TRP A 82 -3.81 -11.32 -6.79
C TRP A 82 -3.97 -9.81 -6.55
N ILE A 83 -2.94 -9.14 -6.04
CA ILE A 83 -3.03 -7.73 -5.62
C ILE A 83 -3.25 -6.80 -6.82
N ASN A 84 -2.47 -7.00 -7.89
CA ASN A 84 -2.51 -6.17 -9.09
C ASN A 84 -3.85 -6.27 -9.83
N LYS A 85 -4.53 -7.43 -9.77
CA LYS A 85 -5.88 -7.62 -10.32
C LYS A 85 -6.91 -6.69 -9.67
N TYR A 86 -6.83 -6.49 -8.35
CA TYR A 86 -7.73 -5.59 -7.63
C TYR A 86 -7.34 -4.11 -7.79
N ALA A 87 -6.07 -3.81 -8.05
CA ALA A 87 -5.62 -2.45 -8.37
C ALA A 87 -6.06 -2.01 -9.78
N ALA A 88 -6.09 -2.93 -10.75
CA ALA A 88 -6.49 -2.67 -12.14
C ALA A 88 -7.94 -2.17 -12.30
N VAL A 89 -8.81 -2.43 -11.32
CA VAL A 89 -10.21 -1.97 -11.33
C VAL A 89 -10.29 -0.43 -11.38
N ARG A 90 -9.30 0.30 -10.84
CA ARG A 90 -9.24 1.77 -10.94
C ARG A 90 -8.98 2.27 -12.36
N ALA A 91 -8.13 1.56 -13.12
CA ALA A 91 -7.87 1.91 -14.51
C ALA A 91 -9.09 1.62 -15.40
N SER A 92 -9.79 0.51 -15.14
CA SER A 92 -11.07 0.20 -15.81
C SER A 92 -12.13 1.26 -15.52
N ALA A 93 -12.27 1.69 -14.26
CA ALA A 93 -13.24 2.74 -13.89
C ALA A 93 -12.96 4.08 -14.58
N LEU A 94 -11.70 4.44 -14.80
CA LEU A 94 -11.33 5.64 -15.58
C LEU A 94 -11.64 5.48 -17.08
N ALA A 95 -11.45 4.29 -17.64
CA ALA A 95 -11.81 3.99 -19.03
C ALA A 95 -13.34 4.00 -19.25
N ASP A 96 -14.10 3.47 -18.29
CA ASP A 96 -15.56 3.51 -18.29
C ASP A 96 -16.06 4.96 -18.18
N LEU A 97 -15.47 5.75 -17.27
CA LEU A 97 -15.78 7.18 -17.13
C LEU A 97 -15.52 7.95 -18.43
N LYS A 98 -14.38 7.72 -19.08
CA LYS A 98 -14.07 8.30 -20.39
C LYS A 98 -15.14 7.94 -21.43
N THR A 99 -15.53 6.67 -21.50
CA THR A 99 -16.54 6.18 -22.45
C THR A 99 -17.92 6.81 -22.21
N VAL A 100 -18.32 6.97 -20.95
CA VAL A 100 -19.58 7.63 -20.57
C VAL A 100 -19.55 9.14 -20.86
N LEU A 101 -18.43 9.81 -20.60
CA LEU A 101 -18.32 11.26 -20.83
C LEU A 101 -18.16 11.63 -22.30
N GLU A 102 -17.58 10.75 -23.11
CA GLU A 102 -17.35 10.98 -24.55
C GLU A 102 -18.44 10.38 -25.44
N GLY A 103 -19.35 9.56 -24.90
CA GLY A 103 -20.48 8.97 -25.61
C GLY A 103 -21.82 9.57 -25.17
N GLU A 104 -22.71 9.88 -26.12
CA GLU A 104 -24.05 10.47 -25.93
C GLU A 104 -25.07 9.54 -25.24
N ASN A 105 -24.69 8.80 -24.18
CA ASN A 105 -25.61 7.94 -23.45
C ASN A 105 -25.98 8.58 -22.11
N LYS A 106 -27.27 8.86 -21.95
CA LYS A 106 -27.85 9.39 -20.71
C LYS A 106 -27.42 8.51 -19.53
N MET A 107 -26.89 9.14 -18.49
CA MET A 107 -26.59 8.55 -17.19
C MET A 107 -27.77 7.64 -16.78
N SER A 108 -27.59 6.32 -16.89
CA SER A 108 -28.53 5.36 -16.33
C SER A 108 -28.36 5.43 -14.82
N THR A 109 -29.38 5.89 -14.11
CA THR A 109 -29.40 5.92 -12.63
C THR A 109 -29.58 4.53 -12.01
N ASP A 110 -29.60 3.47 -12.81
CA ASP A 110 -29.85 2.08 -12.38
C ASP A 110 -28.60 1.17 -12.42
N SER A 111 -27.43 1.74 -12.71
CA SER A 111 -26.18 0.97 -12.69
C SER A 111 -25.69 0.74 -11.26
N LYS A 112 -25.78 -0.51 -10.78
CA LYS A 112 -25.05 -0.98 -9.59
C LYS A 112 -23.59 -0.53 -9.65
N PRO A 113 -22.99 -0.02 -8.54
CA PRO A 113 -21.59 0.38 -8.54
C PRO A 113 -20.71 -0.80 -8.93
N SER A 114 -19.85 -0.61 -9.94
CA SER A 114 -18.86 -1.61 -10.36
C SER A 114 -17.76 -1.80 -9.31
N LEU A 115 -17.56 -0.82 -8.43
CA LEU A 115 -16.52 -0.84 -7.41
C LEU A 115 -16.92 -0.02 -6.18
N VAL A 116 -16.92 -0.64 -5.00
CA VAL A 116 -17.16 0.03 -3.71
C VAL A 116 -15.90 -0.13 -2.86
N HIS A 117 -15.23 0.99 -2.56
CA HIS A 117 -14.13 1.03 -1.59
C HIS A 117 -14.64 1.59 -0.27
N GLN A 118 -14.34 0.92 0.83
CA GLN A 118 -14.73 1.37 2.17
C GLN A 118 -13.49 1.45 3.07
N ILE A 119 -13.39 2.52 3.83
CA ILE A 119 -12.47 2.66 4.96
C ILE A 119 -13.27 3.12 6.17
N ILE A 120 -12.96 2.56 7.34
CA ILE A 120 -13.57 2.97 8.61
C ILE A 120 -12.54 3.81 9.36
N ILE A 121 -12.87 5.09 9.57
CA ILE A 121 -12.02 6.03 10.30
C ILE A 121 -12.60 6.19 11.71
N LYS A 122 -11.89 5.67 12.72
CA LYS A 122 -12.26 5.87 14.13
C LYS A 122 -11.78 7.24 14.61
N ALA A 123 -12.53 8.30 14.27
CA ALA A 123 -12.25 9.67 14.69
C ALA A 123 -13.56 10.45 14.93
N PRO A 124 -13.55 11.51 15.75
CA PRO A 124 -14.69 12.42 15.86
C PRO A 124 -15.04 13.03 14.49
N GLN A 125 -16.33 13.18 14.20
CA GLN A 125 -16.82 13.72 12.92
C GLN A 125 -16.15 15.06 12.56
N GLN A 126 -15.96 15.95 13.54
CA GLN A 126 -15.29 17.23 13.37
C GLN A 126 -13.87 17.10 12.82
N ARG A 127 -13.09 16.12 13.30
CA ARG A 127 -11.72 15.87 12.83
C ARG A 127 -11.69 15.31 11.42
N VAL A 128 -12.69 14.50 11.05
CA VAL A 128 -12.85 14.02 9.68
C VAL A 128 -13.22 15.17 8.76
N TRP A 129 -14.13 16.05 9.19
CA TRP A 129 -14.54 17.25 8.46
C TRP A 129 -13.34 18.17 8.19
N GLU A 130 -12.60 18.54 9.23
CA GLU A 130 -11.38 19.35 9.09
C GLU A 130 -10.38 18.72 8.11
N ALA A 131 -10.16 17.40 8.20
CA ALA A 131 -9.26 16.69 7.31
C ALA A 131 -9.69 16.74 5.83
N ILE A 132 -10.98 16.60 5.51
CA ILE A 132 -11.44 16.63 4.11
C ILE A 132 -11.60 18.05 3.53
N THR A 133 -11.55 19.07 4.38
CA THR A 133 -11.77 20.48 4.01
C THR A 133 -10.50 21.32 4.03
N THR A 134 -9.43 20.85 4.69
CA THR A 134 -8.16 21.57 4.81
C THR A 134 -7.27 21.37 3.56
N PRO A 135 -6.79 22.45 2.90
CA PRO A 135 -5.96 22.40 1.68
C PRO A 135 -4.73 21.48 1.76
N GLU A 136 -4.05 21.47 2.92
CA GLU A 136 -2.85 20.67 3.15
C GLU A 136 -3.14 19.17 3.07
N PHE A 137 -4.33 18.75 3.49
CA PHE A 137 -4.75 17.35 3.47
C PHE A 137 -5.35 16.96 2.11
N THR A 138 -6.17 17.83 1.52
CA THR A 138 -6.79 17.59 0.20
C THR A 138 -5.74 17.37 -0.90
N SER A 139 -4.60 18.07 -0.87
CA SER A 139 -3.50 17.87 -1.82
C SER A 139 -2.99 16.42 -1.86
N ARG A 140 -2.96 15.69 -0.74
CA ARG A 140 -2.47 14.29 -0.71
C ARG A 140 -3.45 13.27 -1.28
N TYR A 141 -4.75 13.55 -1.25
CA TYR A 141 -5.80 12.58 -1.60
C TYR A 141 -6.50 12.90 -2.93
N TYR A 142 -6.45 14.15 -3.41
CA TYR A 142 -7.00 14.56 -4.72
C TYR A 142 -5.92 14.65 -5.81
N TYR A 143 -5.04 13.64 -5.88
CA TYR A 143 -3.98 13.55 -6.90
C TYR A 143 -3.08 14.79 -6.98
N GLY A 144 -2.78 15.43 -5.84
CA GLY A 144 -1.98 16.65 -5.75
C GLY A 144 -2.76 17.96 -5.99
N SER A 145 -4.05 17.89 -6.32
CA SER A 145 -4.86 19.08 -6.60
C SER A 145 -5.33 19.75 -5.31
N THR A 146 -5.38 21.09 -5.31
CA THR A 146 -5.76 21.89 -4.13
C THR A 146 -7.05 22.64 -4.41
N LEU A 147 -8.05 22.47 -3.53
CA LEU A 147 -9.26 23.29 -3.51
C LEU A 147 -9.09 24.39 -2.46
N LYS A 148 -9.25 25.65 -2.87
CA LYS A 148 -9.26 26.80 -1.97
C LYS A 148 -10.62 27.46 -2.01
N THR A 149 -11.33 27.39 -0.89
CA THR A 149 -12.59 28.08 -0.63
C THR A 149 -12.82 28.08 0.88
N ASP A 150 -13.62 29.01 1.38
CA ASP A 150 -14.03 29.06 2.78
C ASP A 150 -15.21 28.13 3.10
N LEU A 151 -15.73 27.42 2.08
CA LEU A 151 -16.85 26.47 2.16
C LEU A 151 -18.16 27.09 2.66
N THR A 152 -18.37 28.39 2.44
CA THR A 152 -19.66 29.07 2.66
C THR A 152 -20.45 29.23 1.35
N VAL A 153 -21.77 29.26 1.44
CA VAL A 153 -22.65 29.34 0.26
C VAL A 153 -22.44 30.67 -0.45
N GLY A 154 -22.00 30.60 -1.72
CA GLY A 154 -21.73 31.76 -2.56
C GLY A 154 -20.29 32.25 -2.52
N SER A 155 -19.42 31.64 -1.73
CA SER A 155 -18.01 32.01 -1.71
C SER A 155 -17.24 31.51 -2.93
N PRO A 156 -16.27 32.30 -3.40
CA PRO A 156 -15.46 31.92 -4.53
C PRO A 156 -14.63 30.68 -4.20
N PHE A 157 -14.40 29.85 -5.21
CA PHE A 157 -13.50 28.72 -5.11
C PHE A 157 -12.48 28.73 -6.24
N THR A 158 -11.26 28.29 -5.92
CA THR A 158 -10.20 28.06 -6.91
C THR A 158 -9.70 26.63 -6.79
N TYR A 159 -9.58 25.95 -7.93
CA TYR A 159 -9.08 24.58 -8.02
C TYR A 159 -7.73 24.58 -8.75
N HIS A 160 -6.68 24.10 -8.11
CA HIS A 160 -5.30 24.13 -8.62
C HIS A 160 -4.75 22.72 -8.87
N LYS A 161 -3.94 22.56 -9.91
CA LYS A 161 -3.11 21.37 -10.19
C LYS A 161 -2.00 21.21 -9.14
N PRO A 162 -1.34 20.03 -9.09
CA PRO A 162 -0.17 19.80 -8.24
C PRO A 162 1.00 20.77 -8.48
N ASN A 163 1.10 21.33 -9.68
CA ASN A 163 2.10 22.34 -10.05
C ASN A 163 1.64 23.79 -9.78
N GLY A 164 0.51 23.98 -9.08
CA GLY A 164 -0.07 25.28 -8.73
C GLY A 164 -0.92 25.92 -9.82
N ALA A 165 -0.98 25.35 -11.04
CA ALA A 165 -1.75 25.93 -12.14
C ALA A 165 -3.26 25.92 -11.85
N LEU A 166 -3.93 27.05 -12.01
CA LEU A 166 -5.38 27.18 -11.86
C LEU A 166 -6.10 26.37 -12.95
N ILE A 167 -7.09 25.58 -12.54
CA ILE A 167 -7.92 24.74 -13.41
C ILE A 167 -9.31 25.35 -13.57
N ILE A 168 -9.92 25.76 -12.45
CA ILE A 168 -11.28 26.28 -12.38
C ILE A 168 -11.31 27.38 -11.31
N GLU A 169 -12.01 28.46 -11.62
CA GLU A 169 -12.40 29.54 -10.70
C GLU A 169 -13.91 29.76 -10.87
N GLY A 170 -14.62 29.92 -9.77
CA GLY A 170 -16.08 30.12 -9.76
C GLY A 170 -16.58 30.66 -8.44
#